data_AF-A0A3M1RBY7-F1
#
_entry.id   AF-A0A3M1RBY7-F1
#
_cell.length_a   1.000
_cell.length_b   1.000
_cell.length_c   1.000
_cell.angle_alpha   90.00
_cell.angle_beta   90.00
_cell.angle_gamma   90.00
#
_symmetry.space_group_name_H-M   'P 1'
#
loop_
_entity.id
_entity.type
_entity.pdbx_description
1 polymer ?
#
loop_
_entity_poly.entity_id
_entity_poly.type
_entity_poly.pdbx_seq_one_letter_code
_entity_poly.pdbx_strand_id
1 'polypeptide(L)'
;MDESVEKRIEYLHMLLGLVAGVVSGLSGENGLVLGALIGYMGFFISRSLFSLSPEEFNTNTWLSKGAMPFLMIWLPVWIFVYNL
;
A
#
# COMPACT_ATOMS: atom_id res chain seq x y z
N MET A 1 -5.55 -18.92 -0.81
CA MET A 1 -4.85 -18.22 0.29
C MET A 1 -5.73 -18.29 1.52
N ASP A 2 -5.16 -18.51 2.70
CA ASP A 2 -5.91 -18.51 3.96
C ASP A 2 -6.52 -17.11 4.21
N GLU A 3 -7.79 -17.07 4.65
CA GLU A 3 -8.53 -15.84 4.99
C GLU A 3 -7.75 -14.97 6.00
N SER A 4 -7.01 -15.61 6.91
CA SER A 4 -6.18 -14.89 7.89
C SER A 4 -5.06 -14.08 7.24
N VAL A 5 -4.48 -14.59 6.15
CA VAL A 5 -3.41 -13.93 5.38
C VAL A 5 -3.98 -12.81 4.53
N GLU A 6 -5.17 -13.00 3.95
CA GLU A 6 -5.85 -11.96 3.17
C GLU A 6 -6.12 -10.71 4.01
N LYS A 7 -6.63 -10.90 5.24
CA LYS A 7 -6.85 -9.77 6.18
C LYS A 7 -5.54 -9.08 6.55
N ARG A 8 -4.45 -9.81 6.75
CA ARG A 8 -3.12 -9.23 7.02
C ARG A 8 -2.59 -8.41 5.85
N ILE A 9 -2.82 -8.87 4.62
CA ILE A 9 -2.50 -8.14 3.39
C ILE A 9 -3.30 -6.83 3.30
N GLU A 10 -4.58 -6.86 3.65
CA GLU A 10 -5.42 -5.66 3.69
C GLU A 10 -4.93 -4.65 4.73
N TYR A 11 -4.60 -5.11 5.96
CA TYR A 11 -3.99 -4.26 6.99
C TYR A 11 -2.66 -3.64 6.54
N LEU A 12 -1.85 -4.42 5.82
CA LEU A 12 -0.58 -3.93 5.28
C LEU A 12 -0.80 -2.84 4.21
N HIS A 13 -1.79 -2.98 3.34
CA HIS A 13 -2.17 -1.92 2.40
C HIS A 13 -2.60 -0.65 3.12
N MET A 14 -3.40 -0.77 4.19
CA MET A 14 -3.83 0.39 4.95
C MET A 14 -2.66 1.11 5.61
N LEU A 15 -1.73 0.35 6.22
CA LEU A 15 -0.51 0.90 6.80
C LEU A 15 0.37 1.58 5.74
N LEU A 16 0.55 0.93 4.58
CA LEU A 16 1.30 1.50 3.46
C LEU A 16 0.63 2.77 2.94
N GLY A 17 -0.70 2.83 2.91
CA GLY A 17 -1.46 4.02 2.51
C GLY A 17 -1.18 5.19 3.44
N LEU A 18 -1.14 4.96 4.75
CA LEU A 18 -0.79 5.98 5.73
C LEU A 18 0.64 6.48 5.53
N VAL A 19 1.61 5.57 5.41
CA VAL A 19 3.03 5.92 5.18
C VAL A 19 3.19 6.67 3.86
N ALA A 20 2.58 6.18 2.79
CA ALA A 20 2.56 6.84 1.49
C ALA A 20 1.97 8.24 1.59
N GLY A 21 0.88 8.44 2.34
CA GLY A 21 0.25 9.76 2.49
C GLY A 21 1.15 10.77 3.18
N VAL A 22 1.78 10.38 4.28
CA VAL A 22 2.74 11.23 4.99
C VAL A 22 3.92 11.59 4.10
N VAL A 23 4.55 10.58 3.47
CA VAL A 23 5.70 10.81 2.58
C VAL A 23 5.31 11.68 1.39
N SER A 24 4.16 11.42 0.77
CA SER A 24 3.66 12.20 -0.37
C SER A 24 3.42 13.66 0.00
N GLY A 25 2.81 13.93 1.15
CA GLY A 25 2.54 15.30 1.61
C GLY A 25 3.80 16.11 1.87
N LEU A 26 4.79 15.49 2.49
CA LEU A 26 6.08 16.15 2.78
C LEU A 26 6.96 16.35 1.54
N SER A 27 6.68 15.66 0.43
CA SER A 27 7.54 15.63 -0.76
C SER A 27 7.12 16.59 -1.88
N GLY A 28 6.08 17.39 -1.68
CA GLY A 28 5.64 18.40 -2.64
C GLY A 28 5.21 17.78 -3.99
N GLU A 29 5.75 18.31 -5.08
CA GLU A 29 5.44 17.89 -6.46
C GLU A 29 5.75 16.41 -6.74
N ASN A 30 6.70 15.81 -6.01
CA ASN A 30 7.07 14.40 -6.17
C ASN A 30 6.16 13.45 -5.39
N GLY A 31 5.18 13.96 -4.65
CA GLY A 31 4.38 13.18 -3.72
C GLY A 31 3.65 12.00 -4.37
N LEU A 32 3.08 12.21 -5.56
CA LEU A 32 2.35 11.16 -6.28
C LEU A 32 3.25 9.97 -6.64
N VAL A 33 4.45 10.26 -7.15
CA VAL A 33 5.42 9.23 -7.58
C VAL A 33 5.91 8.43 -6.39
N LEU A 34 6.23 9.10 -5.28
CA LEU A 34 6.74 8.43 -4.07
C LEU A 34 5.68 7.55 -3.41
N GLY A 35 4.43 8.00 -3.34
CA GLY A 35 3.36 7.18 -2.78
C GLY A 35 3.03 5.96 -3.64
N ALA A 36 3.05 6.10 -4.97
CA ALA A 36 2.91 4.97 -5.89
C ALA A 36 4.07 3.96 -5.75
N LEU A 37 5.31 4.45 -5.60
CA LEU A 37 6.48 3.62 -5.35
C LEU A 37 6.34 2.82 -4.05
N ILE A 38 5.89 3.45 -2.96
CA ILE A 38 5.63 2.79 -1.67
C ILE A 38 4.58 1.69 -1.83
N GLY A 39 3.46 1.98 -2.52
CA GLY A 39 2.42 1.00 -2.80
C GLY A 39 2.94 -0.21 -3.59
N TYR A 40 3.80 0.03 -4.59
CA TYR A 40 4.43 -1.03 -5.39
C TYR A 40 5.43 -1.87 -4.56
N MET A 41 6.26 -1.24 -3.73
CA MET A 41 7.17 -1.95 -2.82
C MET A 41 6.42 -2.85 -1.84
N GLY A 42 5.19 -2.49 -1.49
CA GLY A 42 4.27 -3.29 -0.69
C GLY A 42 4.06 -4.72 -1.23
N PHE A 43 4.09 -4.92 -2.54
CA PHE A 43 3.96 -6.25 -3.14
C PHE A 43 5.11 -7.17 -2.70
N PHE A 44 6.35 -6.71 -2.82
CA PHE A 44 7.54 -7.47 -2.44
C PHE A 44 7.60 -7.70 -0.93
N ILE A 45 7.25 -6.67 -0.14
CA ILE A 45 7.19 -6.76 1.32
C ILE A 45 6.19 -7.83 1.75
N SER A 46 5.00 -7.85 1.16
CA SER A 46 3.95 -8.82 1.49
C SER A 46 4.37 -10.24 1.18
N ARG A 47 4.96 -10.45 0.00
CA ARG A 47 5.45 -11.75 -0.41
C ARG A 47 6.54 -12.26 0.54
N SER A 48 7.44 -11.37 0.98
CA SER A 48 8.50 -11.72 1.93
C SER A 48 7.96 -11.99 3.33
N LEU A 49 7.08 -11.13 3.85
CA LEU A 49 6.56 -11.23 5.23
C LEU A 49 5.68 -12.47 5.43
N PHE A 50 4.91 -12.84 4.42
CA PHE A 50 3.98 -13.96 4.51
C PHE A 50 4.47 -15.22 3.79
N SER A 51 5.71 -15.22 3.29
CA SER A 51 6.33 -16.37 2.60
C SER A 51 5.47 -16.96 1.49
N LEU A 52 4.86 -16.09 0.67
CA LEU A 52 3.90 -16.49 -0.35
C LEU A 52 4.61 -16.92 -1.64
N SER A 53 4.13 -18.00 -2.25
CA SER A 53 4.62 -18.45 -3.55
C SER A 53 4.08 -17.54 -4.68
N PRO A 54 4.77 -17.48 -5.85
CA PRO A 54 4.26 -16.75 -7.02
C PRO A 54 2.89 -17.25 -7.50
N GLU A 55 2.61 -18.53 -7.30
CA GLU A 55 1.37 -19.18 -7.73
C GLU A 55 0.19 -18.76 -6.85
N GLU A 56 0.42 -18.58 -5.55
CA GLU A 56 -0.60 -18.13 -4.59
C GLU A 56 -0.81 -16.61 -4.60
N PHE A 57 0.26 -15.86 -4.91
CA PHE A 57 0.26 -14.41 -4.74
C PHE A 57 1.04 -13.71 -5.86
N ASN A 58 0.26 -13.18 -6.82
CA ASN A 58 0.75 -12.37 -7.92
C ASN A 58 0.28 -10.90 -7.77
N THR A 59 0.73 -10.04 -8.67
CA THR A 59 0.40 -8.60 -8.65
C THR A 59 -1.10 -8.32 -8.77
N ASN A 60 -1.84 -9.11 -9.55
CA ASN A 60 -3.30 -8.96 -9.66
C ASN A 60 -4.00 -9.34 -8.35
N THR A 61 -3.56 -10.42 -7.69
CA THR A 61 -4.04 -10.80 -6.36
C THR A 61 -3.73 -9.70 -5.34
N TRP A 62 -2.53 -9.13 -5.34
CA TRP A 62 -2.16 -8.03 -4.44
C TRP A 62 -3.07 -6.81 -4.62
N LEU A 63 -3.20 -6.33 -5.86
CA LEU A 63 -4.02 -5.16 -6.18
C LEU A 63 -5.49 -5.37 -5.80
N SER A 64 -6.07 -6.53 -6.16
CA SER A 64 -7.48 -6.82 -5.85
C SER A 64 -7.77 -6.90 -4.34
N LYS A 65 -6.78 -7.23 -3.51
CA LYS A 65 -6.96 -7.40 -2.06
C LYS A 65 -6.78 -6.13 -1.25
N GLY A 66 -6.20 -5.07 -1.79
CA GLY A 66 -5.98 -3.88 -0.97
C GLY A 66 -5.68 -2.57 -1.68
N ALA A 67 -5.72 -2.50 -3.01
CA ALA A 67 -5.54 -1.23 -3.72
C ALA A 67 -6.55 -0.17 -3.27
N MET A 68 -7.83 -0.55 -3.09
CA MET A 68 -8.86 0.39 -2.66
C MET A 68 -8.64 0.86 -1.20
N PRO A 69 -8.45 -0.01 -0.19
CA PRO A 69 -8.03 0.39 1.15
C PRO A 69 -6.80 1.29 1.19
N PHE A 70 -5.78 0.98 0.39
CA PHE A 70 -4.58 1.81 0.26
C PHE A 70 -4.93 3.22 -0.24
N LEU A 71 -5.67 3.34 -1.35
CA LEU A 71 -6.06 4.64 -1.93
C LEU A 71 -6.94 5.46 -0.97
N MET A 72 -7.87 4.82 -0.27
CA MET A 72 -8.76 5.46 0.70
C MET A 72 -8.01 6.08 1.88
N ILE A 73 -6.83 5.59 2.22
CA ILE A 73 -5.99 6.17 3.29
C ILE A 73 -4.94 7.11 2.69
N TRP A 74 -4.32 6.71 1.58
CA TRP A 74 -3.23 7.47 0.96
C TRP A 74 -3.66 8.88 0.55
N LEU A 75 -4.74 9.00 -0.24
CA LEU A 75 -5.12 10.30 -0.80
C LEU A 75 -5.56 11.31 0.28
N PRO A 76 -6.41 10.96 1.26
CA PRO A 76 -6.78 11.90 2.31
C PRO A 76 -5.60 12.32 3.19
N VAL A 77 -4.73 11.37 3.57
CA VAL A 77 -3.54 11.68 4.38
C VAL A 77 -2.59 12.57 3.59
N TRP A 78 -2.37 12.29 2.30
CA TRP A 78 -1.55 13.14 1.44
C TRP A 78 -2.09 14.58 1.40
N ILE A 79 -3.37 14.75 1.06
CA ILE A 79 -4.00 16.08 0.99
C ILE A 79 -3.88 16.79 2.33
N PHE A 80 -4.16 16.11 3.44
CA PHE A 80 -4.05 16.70 4.77
C PHE A 80 -2.62 17.17 5.07
N VAL A 81 -1.62 16.31 4.92
CA VAL A 81 -0.22 16.62 5.25
C VAL A 81 0.36 17.69 4.34
N TYR A 82 -0.02 17.73 3.06
CA TYR A 82 0.43 18.76 2.12
C TYR A 82 -0.05 20.17 2.49
N ASN A 83 -1.16 20.28 3.25
CA ASN A 83 -1.76 21.57 3.66
C ASN A 83 -1.43 21.96 5.11
N LEU A 84 -0.57 21.21 5.80
CA LEU A 84 0.00 21.59 7.10
C LEU A 84 1.19 22.54 6.90
#